data_AF-B7CCE6-F1
#
_entry.id   AF-B7CCE6-F1
#
_cell.length_a   1.000
_cell.length_b   1.000
_cell.length_c   1.000
_cell.angle_alpha   90.00
_cell.angle_beta   90.00
_cell.angle_gamma   90.00
#
_symmetry.space_group_name_H-M   'P 1'
#
loop_
_entity.id
_entity.type
_entity.pdbx_description
1 polymer ?
#
loop_
_entity_poly.entity_id
_entity_poly.type
_entity_poly.pdbx_seq_one_letter_code
_entity_poly.pdbx_strand_id
1 'polypeptide(L)'
;MNMRQLHRYQLICDTQYTPYYYCIDKSTFEQDFMIQMEDRIVPIEVKAEGNVYSQSLKAYCEKYHPKKAVRFSTLKYVDQGWMVNIPLYAISTL
;
A
#
# COMPACT_ATOMS: atom_id res chain seq x y z
N MET A 1 -16.29 -3.32 -18.65
CA MET A 1 -15.69 -1.98 -18.47
C MET A 1 -14.24 -2.08 -18.93
N ASN A 2 -13.91 -1.45 -20.07
CA ASN A 2 -12.60 -1.60 -20.70
C ASN A 2 -11.55 -0.78 -19.97
N MET A 3 -10.44 -1.40 -19.57
CA MET A 3 -9.17 -0.70 -19.35
C MET A 3 -8.07 -1.43 -20.12
N ARG A 4 -7.50 -0.74 -21.10
CA ARG A 4 -6.25 -1.08 -21.77
C ARG A 4 -5.17 -0.17 -21.21
N GLN A 5 -4.16 -0.71 -20.54
CA GLN A 5 -2.75 -0.46 -20.88
C GLN A 5 -1.86 -1.47 -20.14
N LEU A 6 -1.05 -2.18 -20.94
CA LEU A 6 -0.04 -3.14 -20.51
C LEU A 6 1.27 -2.37 -20.22
N HIS A 7 1.68 -2.34 -18.95
CA HIS A 7 3.09 -2.31 -18.56
C HIS A 7 3.29 -3.48 -17.60
N ARG A 8 4.24 -4.37 -17.93
CA ARG A 8 4.44 -5.68 -17.32
C ARG A 8 4.80 -5.58 -15.82
N TYR A 9 3.79 -5.54 -14.96
CA TYR A 9 3.92 -5.93 -13.57
C TYR A 9 2.92 -7.06 -13.32
N GLN A 10 3.38 -8.30 -13.41
CA GLN A 10 2.57 -9.47 -13.06
C GLN A 10 2.66 -9.65 -11.55
N LEU A 11 1.55 -9.36 -10.85
CA LEU A 11 1.40 -9.65 -9.43
C LEU A 11 1.03 -11.13 -9.28
N ILE A 12 1.91 -11.90 -8.63
CA ILE A 12 1.62 -13.27 -8.22
C ILE A 12 1.28 -13.19 -6.73
N CYS A 13 0.08 -13.63 -6.36
CA CYS A 13 -0.34 -13.70 -4.97
C CYS A 13 -0.45 -15.16 -4.57
N ASP A 14 0.25 -15.54 -3.49
CA ASP A 14 0.16 -16.88 -2.89
C ASP A 14 -0.84 -16.91 -1.71
N THR A 15 -1.68 -15.88 -1.61
CA THR A 15 -2.69 -15.73 -0.55
C THR A 15 -4.08 -15.59 -1.16
N GLN A 16 -5.12 -15.66 -0.32
CA GLN A 16 -6.51 -15.43 -0.72
C GLN A 16 -6.82 -13.97 -1.12
N TYR A 17 -5.88 -13.04 -0.96
CA TYR A 17 -6.09 -11.62 -1.26
C TYR A 17 -5.85 -11.30 -2.73
N THR A 18 -6.67 -10.42 -3.31
CA THR A 18 -6.46 -9.94 -4.69
C THR A 18 -5.67 -8.62 -4.66
N PRO A 19 -4.43 -8.58 -5.18
CA PRO A 19 -3.66 -7.35 -5.26
C PRO A 19 -4.06 -6.53 -6.49
N TYR A 20 -4.06 -5.21 -6.33
CA TYR A 20 -4.33 -4.23 -7.38
C TYR A 20 -3.22 -3.17 -7.39
N TYR A 21 -2.83 -2.72 -8.59
CA TYR A 21 -1.94 -1.58 -8.75
C TYR A 21 -2.76 -0.31 -8.93
N TYR A 22 -2.36 0.78 -8.27
CA TYR A 22 -3.00 2.08 -8.42
C TYR A 22 -1.97 3.14 -8.77
N CYS A 23 -2.02 3.59 -10.03
CA CYS A 23 -1.22 4.70 -10.51
C CYS A 23 -2.14 5.91 -10.69
N ILE A 24 -1.78 7.06 -10.12
CA ILE A 24 -2.41 8.33 -10.50
C ILE A 24 -1.58 8.90 -11.67
N ASP A 25 -2.23 9.31 -12.76
CA ASP A 25 -1.63 9.82 -14.01
C ASP A 25 -0.67 11.03 -13.86
N LYS A 26 -0.53 11.57 -12.65
CA LYS A 26 0.48 12.57 -12.32
C LYS A 26 1.46 11.93 -11.35
N SER A 27 2.70 11.81 -11.82
CA SER A 27 3.95 11.28 -11.26
C SER A 27 4.35 11.78 -9.85
N THR A 28 3.41 12.10 -8.97
CA THR A 28 3.66 12.73 -7.68
C THR A 28 3.45 11.78 -6.50
N PHE A 29 2.71 10.69 -6.70
CA PHE A 29 2.50 9.68 -5.67
C PHE A 29 2.40 8.29 -6.30
N GLU A 30 3.55 7.61 -6.42
CA GLU A 30 3.56 6.17 -6.58
C GLU A 30 3.01 5.57 -5.29
N GLN A 31 1.82 4.97 -5.39
CA GLN A 31 1.22 4.21 -4.31
C GLN A 31 1.55 2.75 -4.59
N ASP A 32 2.45 2.17 -3.80
CA ASP A 32 3.15 0.93 -4.15
C ASP A 32 2.18 -0.23 -4.42
N PHE A 33 1.21 -0.48 -3.53
CA PHE A 33 0.22 -1.56 -3.69
C PHE A 33 -1.12 -1.25 -3.04
N MET A 34 -2.19 -1.87 -3.53
CA MET A 34 -3.48 -1.95 -2.85
C MET A 34 -3.94 -3.40 -2.81
N ILE A 35 -4.52 -3.85 -1.72
CA ILE A 35 -5.12 -5.18 -1.63
C ILE A 35 -6.60 -5.06 -1.32
N GLN A 36 -7.38 -5.98 -1.88
CA GLN A 36 -8.76 -6.17 -1.48
C GLN A 36 -8.84 -7.26 -0.42
N MET A 37 -9.35 -6.88 0.75
CA MET A 37 -9.72 -7.78 1.83
C MET A 37 -11.24 -7.71 2.00
N GLU A 38 -11.95 -8.75 1.55
CA GLU A 38 -13.42 -8.79 1.55
C GLU A 38 -14.04 -7.57 0.80
N ASP A 39 -14.78 -6.73 1.51
CA ASP A 39 -15.43 -5.50 1.05
C ASP A 39 -14.53 -4.26 1.19
N ARG A 40 -13.24 -4.44 1.51
CA ARG A 40 -12.34 -3.36 1.91
C ARG A 40 -11.14 -3.26 1.00
N ILE A 41 -10.82 -2.03 0.66
CA ILE A 41 -9.60 -1.67 -0.03
C ILE A 41 -8.59 -1.18 1.01
N VAL A 42 -7.44 -1.85 1.07
CA VAL A 42 -6.37 -1.53 2.00
C VAL A 42 -5.16 -1.02 1.20
N PRO A 43 -4.79 0.26 1.32
CA PRO A 43 -3.56 0.77 0.73
C PRO A 43 -2.35 0.25 1.50
N ILE A 44 -1.32 -0.13 0.73
CA ILE A 44 -0.04 -0.59 1.23
C ILE A 44 1.07 0.28 0.64
N GLU A 45 1.94 0.78 1.50
CA GLU A 45 3.13 1.54 1.11
C GLU A 45 4.40 0.81 1.61
N VAL A 46 5.45 0.74 0.80
CA VAL A 46 6.72 0.11 1.16
C VAL A 46 7.84 1.14 1.09
N LYS A 47 8.58 1.33 2.20
CA LYS A 47 9.67 2.30 2.31
C LYS A 47 10.95 1.63 2.82
N ALA A 48 11.88 1.35 1.92
CA ALA A 48 13.16 0.73 2.25
C ALA A 48 14.25 1.74 2.68
N GLU A 49 14.25 2.99 2.18
CA GLU A 49 15.31 3.98 2.48
C GLU A 49 14.80 5.41 2.74
N GLY A 50 15.53 6.13 3.61
CA GLY A 50 15.71 7.59 3.67
C GLY A 50 14.53 8.49 4.08
N ASN A 51 13.35 8.32 3.49
CA ASN A 51 12.22 9.21 3.70
C ASN A 51 10.93 8.44 3.98
N VAL A 52 10.87 7.88 5.19
CA VAL A 52 9.69 7.17 5.74
C VAL A 52 8.49 8.10 5.99
N TYR A 53 8.66 9.41 5.81
CA TYR A 53 7.64 10.43 6.06
C TYR A 53 6.92 10.89 4.78
N SER A 54 7.04 10.17 3.66
CA SER A 54 6.34 10.52 2.44
C SER A 54 4.83 10.64 2.69
N GLN A 55 4.25 11.73 2.20
CA GLN A 55 2.86 12.08 2.48
C GLN A 55 1.86 11.31 1.59
N SER A 56 2.31 10.40 0.72
CA SER A 56 1.48 9.60 -0.19
C SER A 56 0.36 8.88 0.53
N LEU A 57 0.74 8.02 1.49
CA LEU A 57 -0.24 7.21 2.20
C LEU A 57 -1.18 8.08 3.02
N LYS A 58 -0.66 9.15 3.62
CA LYS A 58 -1.47 10.11 4.38
C LYS A 58 -2.48 10.82 3.49
N ALA A 59 -2.05 11.35 2.34
CA ALA A 59 -2.92 12.03 1.38
C ALA A 59 -3.99 11.08 0.81
N TYR A 60 -3.64 9.81 0.58
CA TYR A 60 -4.63 8.80 0.21
C TYR A 60 -5.66 8.58 1.32
N CYS A 61 -5.20 8.44 2.57
CA CYS A 61 -6.09 8.23 3.71
C CYS A 61 -7.01 9.43 3.96
N GLU A 62 -6.52 10.66 3.79
CA GLU A 62 -7.30 11.89 3.89
C GLU A 62 -8.32 12.02 2.74
N LYS A 63 -8.01 11.55 1.54
CA LYS A 63 -8.91 11.63 0.39
C LYS A 63 -10.00 10.57 0.42
N TYR A 64 -9.63 9.32 0.71
CA TYR A 64 -10.50 8.16 0.53
C TYR A 64 -10.98 7.51 1.83
N HIS A 65 -10.47 7.94 2.98
CA HIS A 65 -10.88 7.46 4.31
C HIS A 65 -10.97 5.91 4.40
N PRO A 66 -9.91 5.17 4.02
CA PRO A 66 -9.92 3.72 4.12
C PRO A 66 -10.03 3.29 5.58
N LYS A 67 -10.70 2.16 5.84
CA LYS A 67 -10.84 1.62 7.20
C LYS A 67 -9.51 1.19 7.83
N LYS A 68 -8.52 0.84 7.00
CA LYS A 68 -7.18 0.40 7.40
C LYS A 68 -6.16 0.83 6.35
N ALA A 69 -4.93 1.11 6.78
CA ALA A 69 -3.78 1.34 5.92
C ALA A 69 -2.54 0.67 6.52
N VAL A 70 -1.64 0.16 5.68
CA VAL A 70 -0.43 -0.54 6.12
C VAL A 70 0.80 0.10 5.48
N ARG A 71 1.84 0.32 6.28
CA ARG A 71 3.16 0.71 5.79
C ARG A 71 4.21 -0.30 6.21
N PHE A 72 4.98 -0.78 5.26
CA PHE A 72 6.18 -1.57 5.52
C PHE A 72 7.41 -0.66 5.49
N SER A 73 8.21 -0.63 6.56
CA SER A 73 9.41 0.21 6.57
C SER A 73 10.53 -0.28 7.49
N THR A 74 11.67 0.40 7.50
CA THR A 74 12.77 0.14 8.45
C THR A 74 12.45 0.60 9.87
N LEU A 75 11.34 1.32 10.10
CA LEU A 75 10.90 1.75 11.44
C LEU A 75 10.28 0.61 12.24
N LYS A 76 10.22 0.79 13.57
CA LYS A 76 9.59 -0.13 14.51
C LYS A 76 8.08 -0.25 14.26
N TYR A 77 7.48 -1.31 14.80
CA TYR A 77 6.03 -1.46 14.79
C TYR A 77 5.36 -0.26 15.49
N VAL A 78 4.37 0.35 14.83
CA VAL A 78 3.57 1.43 15.38
C VAL A 78 2.15 1.33 14.84
N ASP A 79 1.16 1.30 15.71
CA ASP A 79 -0.24 1.51 15.36
C ASP A 79 -0.62 2.95 15.68
N GLN A 80 -0.99 3.73 14.66
CA GLN A 80 -1.42 5.13 14.78
C GLN A 80 -2.95 5.30 14.69
N GLY A 81 -3.71 4.19 14.70
CA GLY A 81 -5.16 4.14 14.51
C GLY A 81 -5.59 4.26 13.05
N TRP A 82 -4.99 5.20 12.31
CA TRP A 82 -5.26 5.38 10.86
C TRP A 82 -4.34 4.53 9.96
N MET A 83 -3.19 4.09 10.48
CA MET A 83 -2.19 3.31 9.75
C MET A 83 -1.34 2.49 10.73
N VAL A 84 -0.99 1.28 10.30
CA VAL A 84 -0.07 0.38 11.02
C VAL A 84 1.25 0.32 10.26
N ASN A 85 2.33 0.70 10.93
CA ASN A 85 3.68 0.48 10.44
C ASN A 85 4.16 -0.90 10.87
N ILE A 86 4.55 -1.74 9.92
CA ILE A 86 5.14 -3.05 10.14
C ILE A 86 6.60 -3.00 9.70
N PRO A 87 7.57 -3.39 10.54
CA PRO A 87 8.97 -3.43 10.14
C PRO A 87 9.21 -4.40 8.98
N LEU A 88 10.08 -4.05 8.04
CA LEU A 88 10.43 -4.91 6.89
C LEU A 88 10.93 -6.29 7.32
N TYR A 89 11.66 -6.37 8.43
CA TYR A 89 12.15 -7.65 8.98
C TYR A 89 11.03 -8.56 9.53
N ALA A 90 9.82 -8.04 9.74
CA ALA A 90 8.70 -8.77 10.30
C ALA A 90 7.70 -9.26 9.24
N ILE A 91 7.95 -8.99 7.95
CA ILE A 91 7.03 -9.33 6.85
C ILE A 91 6.83 -10.84 6.72
N SER A 92 7.91 -11.63 6.85
CA SER A 92 7.84 -13.09 6.68
C SER A 92 7.14 -13.83 7.83
N THR A 93 6.73 -13.11 8.87
CA THR A 93 6.05 -13.66 10.06
C THR A 93 4.55 -13.32 10.10
N LEU A 94 4.03 -12.65 9.06
CA LEU A 94 2.61 -12.31 8.92
C LEU A 94 1.80 -13.41 8.26
#